data_AF-A0A0T5ZIL3-F1
#
_entry.id   AF-A0A0T5ZIL3-F1
#
_cell.length_a   1.000
_cell.length_b   1.000
_cell.length_c   1.000
_cell.angle_alpha   90.00
_cell.angle_beta   90.00
_cell.angle_gamma   90.00
#
_symmetry.space_group_name_H-M   'P 1'
#
loop_
_entity.id
_entity.type
_entity.pdbx_description
1 polymer ?
#
loop_
_entity_poly.entity_id
_entity_poly.type
_entity_poly.pdbx_seq_one_letter_code
_entity_poly.pdbx_strand_id
1 'polypeptide(L)'
;FANFVVVPALMRMPAEPQQQFLKFFAKQSERMMLIAASGTIVLGIVRGTVFGPIKDVAALGSPYGIYWLIGLVAACLTYAYGTWYLSPRANRLTADMAAAGVGPGGQMPPELAAAMSRLKLIALLELVGFFVVFTAMIAMHFAGEA
;
A
#
# COMPACT_ATOMS: atom_id res chain seq x y z
N PHE A 1 -17.98 2.75 4.31
CA PHE A 1 -18.63 1.47 3.95
C PHE A 1 -18.06 0.28 4.73
N ALA A 2 -16.74 0.01 4.68
CA ALA A 2 -16.10 -1.09 5.45
C ALA A 2 -16.34 -1.01 6.97
N ASN A 3 -16.14 0.16 7.60
CA ASN A 3 -16.34 0.31 9.04
C ASN A 3 -17.81 0.23 9.51
N PHE A 4 -18.78 0.46 8.64
CA PHE A 4 -20.19 0.60 9.03
C PHE A 4 -21.04 -0.64 8.73
N VAL A 5 -20.65 -1.44 7.73
CA VAL A 5 -21.39 -2.63 7.31
C VAL A 5 -20.57 -3.90 7.53
N VAL A 6 -19.28 -3.88 7.19
CA VAL A 6 -18.44 -5.09 7.18
C VAL A 6 -17.98 -5.47 8.58
N VAL A 7 -17.57 -4.49 9.40
CA VAL A 7 -17.13 -4.71 10.79
C VAL A 7 -18.24 -5.31 11.68
N PRO A 8 -19.47 -4.74 11.76
CA PRO A 8 -20.52 -5.33 12.58
C PRO A 8 -21.04 -6.67 12.03
N ALA A 9 -21.01 -6.89 10.72
CA ALA A 9 -21.36 -8.19 10.13
C ALA A 9 -20.32 -9.28 10.43
N LEU A 10 -19.03 -8.93 10.42
CA LEU A 10 -17.93 -9.82 10.82
C LEU A 10 -18.01 -10.21 12.31
N MET A 11 -18.37 -9.27 13.20
CA MET A 11 -18.51 -9.55 14.64
C MET A 11 -19.72 -10.43 15.00
N ARG A 12 -20.68 -10.59 14.07
CA ARG A 12 -21.86 -11.46 14.25
C ARG A 12 -21.67 -12.88 13.70
N MET A 13 -20.55 -13.15 13.01
CA MET A 13 -20.25 -14.50 12.51
C MET A 13 -19.54 -15.36 13.56
N PRO A 14 -19.76 -16.69 13.57
CA PRO A 14 -18.92 -17.62 14.31
C PRO A 14 -17.45 -17.49 13.87
N ALA A 15 -16.51 -17.70 14.79
CA ALA A 15 -15.09 -17.42 14.58
C ALA A 15 -14.44 -18.20 13.41
N GLU A 16 -14.93 -19.40 13.08
CA GLU A 16 -14.40 -20.23 11.98
C GLU A 16 -14.70 -19.66 10.57
N PRO A 17 -15.98 -19.44 10.17
CA PRO A 17 -16.29 -18.79 8.89
C PRO A 17 -15.64 -17.41 8.72
N GLN A 18 -15.54 -16.66 9.82
CA GLN A 18 -14.96 -15.31 9.84
C GLN A 18 -13.47 -15.34 9.46
N GLN A 19 -12.69 -16.26 10.02
CA GLN A 19 -11.27 -16.40 9.69
C GLN A 19 -11.05 -16.87 8.26
N GLN A 20 -11.90 -17.76 7.74
CA GLN A 20 -11.78 -18.26 6.38
C GLN A 20 -12.09 -17.16 5.34
N PHE A 21 -13.11 -16.35 5.60
CA PHE A 21 -13.43 -15.18 4.78
C PHE A 21 -12.32 -14.12 4.83
N LEU A 22 -11.80 -13.80 6.03
CA LEU A 22 -10.70 -12.84 6.19
C LEU A 22 -9.42 -13.30 5.46
N LYS A 23 -9.07 -14.59 5.53
CA LYS A 23 -7.93 -15.15 4.79
C LYS A 23 -8.12 -15.03 3.27
N PHE A 24 -9.30 -15.35 2.76
CA PHE A 24 -9.61 -15.20 1.33
C PHE A 24 -9.55 -13.74 0.89
N PHE A 25 -10.17 -12.85 1.67
CA PHE A 25 -10.21 -11.41 1.39
C PHE A 25 -8.81 -10.79 1.44
N ALA A 26 -7.99 -11.15 2.43
CA ALA A 26 -6.61 -10.68 2.56
C ALA A 26 -5.75 -11.11 1.37
N LYS A 27 -5.80 -12.40 1.00
CA LYS A 27 -5.05 -12.94 -0.14
C LYS A 27 -5.46 -12.29 -1.47
N GLN A 28 -6.76 -12.09 -1.67
CA GLN A 28 -7.25 -11.43 -2.88
C GLN A 28 -6.86 -9.95 -2.90
N SER A 29 -6.97 -9.25 -1.78
CA SER A 29 -6.60 -7.83 -1.65
C SER A 29 -5.11 -7.62 -1.90
N GLU A 30 -4.25 -8.48 -1.35
CA GLU A 30 -2.80 -8.44 -1.59
C GLU A 30 -2.49 -8.61 -3.09
N ARG A 31 -3.12 -9.58 -3.76
CA ARG A 31 -2.93 -9.80 -5.19
C ARG A 31 -3.41 -8.62 -6.03
N MET A 32 -4.56 -8.04 -5.70
CA MET A 32 -5.10 -6.88 -6.40
C MET A 32 -4.24 -5.63 -6.18
N MET A 33 -3.72 -5.42 -4.97
CA MET A 33 -2.78 -4.33 -4.68
C MET A 33 -1.50 -4.45 -5.51
N LEU A 34 -0.92 -5.65 -5.64
CA LEU A 34 0.27 -5.86 -6.45
C LEU A 34 0.02 -5.52 -7.93
N ILE A 35 -1.10 -5.95 -8.47
CA ILE A 35 -1.48 -5.65 -9.86
C ILE A 35 -1.72 -4.15 -10.02
N ALA A 36 -2.44 -3.51 -9.11
CA ALA A 36 -2.70 -2.08 -9.16
C ALA A 36 -1.41 -1.24 -9.04
N ALA A 37 -0.50 -1.62 -8.15
CA ALA A 37 0.75 -0.89 -7.94
C ALA A 37 1.70 -1.05 -9.14
N SER A 38 1.87 -2.27 -9.66
CA SER A 38 2.64 -2.51 -10.88
C SER A 38 2.03 -1.78 -12.09
N GLY A 39 0.70 -1.84 -12.24
CA GLY A 39 -0.03 -1.08 -13.25
C GLY A 39 0.17 0.44 -13.12
N THR A 40 0.17 0.97 -11.90
CA THR A 40 0.42 2.40 -11.65
C THR A 40 1.82 2.82 -12.07
N ILE A 41 2.84 2.01 -11.79
CA ILE A 41 4.23 2.27 -12.22
C ILE A 41 4.31 2.26 -13.75
N VAL A 42 3.76 1.24 -14.41
CA VAL A 42 3.76 1.13 -15.88
C VAL A 42 3.02 2.31 -16.51
N LEU A 43 1.84 2.66 -16.01
CA LEU A 43 1.08 3.82 -16.49
C LEU A 43 1.83 5.13 -16.24
N GLY A 44 2.54 5.27 -15.12
CA GLY A 44 3.40 6.42 -14.84
C GLY A 44 4.55 6.57 -15.85
N ILE A 45 5.17 5.45 -16.24
CA ILE A 45 6.21 5.41 -17.27
C ILE A 45 5.62 5.80 -18.63
N VAL A 46 4.54 5.16 -19.05
CA VAL A 46 3.88 5.43 -20.34
C VAL A 46 3.41 6.88 -20.41
N ARG A 47 2.81 7.41 -19.34
CA ARG A 47 2.37 8.80 -19.26
C ARG A 47 3.52 9.79 -19.41
N GLY A 48 4.64 9.55 -18.72
CA GLY A 48 5.77 10.49 -18.74
C GLY A 48 6.61 10.45 -20.03
N THR A 49 6.68 9.29 -20.69
CA THR A 49 7.53 9.06 -21.87
C THR A 49 6.77 9.12 -23.19
N VAL A 50 5.64 8.42 -23.32
CA VAL A 50 4.88 8.32 -24.58
C VAL A 50 3.97 9.53 -24.77
N PHE A 51 3.27 9.93 -23.71
CA PHE A 51 2.35 11.08 -23.72
C PHE A 51 2.98 12.36 -23.15
N GLY A 52 4.19 12.27 -22.61
CA GLY A 52 4.89 13.36 -21.96
C GLY A 52 6.06 13.92 -22.79
N PRO A 53 6.70 14.99 -22.30
CA PRO A 53 7.83 15.64 -22.95
C PRO A 53 9.16 14.87 -22.83
N ILE A 54 9.21 13.78 -22.06
CA ILE A 54 10.44 13.02 -21.81
C ILE A 54 10.74 12.09 -23.00
N LYS A 55 11.31 12.66 -24.06
CA LYS A 55 11.76 11.91 -25.25
C LYS A 55 13.27 11.72 -25.33
N ASP A 56 14.03 12.57 -24.64
CA ASP A 56 15.50 12.55 -24.62
C ASP A 56 16.03 12.67 -23.19
N VAL A 57 17.28 12.28 -22.99
CA VAL A 57 17.98 12.38 -21.69
C VAL A 57 18.06 13.84 -21.21
N ALA A 58 18.12 14.80 -22.13
CA ALA A 58 18.09 16.23 -21.80
C ALA A 58 16.75 16.67 -21.19
N ALA A 59 15.64 16.03 -21.56
CA ALA A 59 14.31 16.34 -21.02
C ALA A 59 14.16 15.93 -19.55
N LEU A 60 15.02 15.03 -19.04
CA LEU A 60 15.09 14.66 -17.63
C LEU A 60 15.62 15.80 -16.74
N GLY A 61 16.40 16.72 -17.32
CA GLY A 61 16.89 17.92 -16.63
C GLY A 61 15.86 19.04 -16.52
N SER A 62 14.71 18.92 -17.20
CA SER A 62 13.62 19.88 -17.08
C SER A 62 12.92 19.79 -15.71
N PRO A 63 12.29 20.86 -15.22
CA PRO A 63 11.50 20.81 -13.99
C PRO A 63 10.47 19.67 -14.01
N TYR A 64 9.82 19.45 -15.15
CA TYR A 64 8.91 18.33 -15.37
C TYR A 64 9.59 16.97 -15.19
N GLY A 65 10.76 16.77 -15.83
CA GLY A 65 11.52 15.53 -15.77
C GLY A 65 11.98 15.17 -14.36
N ILE A 66 12.37 16.17 -13.57
CA ILE A 66 12.78 15.99 -12.17
C ILE A 66 11.60 15.50 -11.31
N TYR A 67 10.44 16.17 -11.40
CA TYR A 67 9.26 15.72 -10.65
C TYR A 67 8.81 14.33 -11.10
N TRP A 68 8.88 14.04 -12.40
CA TRP A 68 8.61 12.70 -12.93
C TRP A 68 9.51 11.63 -12.33
N LEU A 69 10.81 11.89 -12.27
CA LEU A 69 11.79 10.95 -11.75
C LEU A 69 11.60 10.75 -10.24
N ILE A 70 11.35 11.83 -9.48
CA ILE A 70 11.02 11.74 -8.05
C ILE A 70 9.76 10.91 -7.83
N GLY A 71 8.69 11.16 -8.58
CA GLY A 71 7.44 10.41 -8.48
C GLY A 71 7.61 8.93 -8.83
N LEU A 72 8.37 8.64 -9.88
CA LEU A 72 8.66 7.26 -10.30
C LEU A 72 9.50 6.51 -9.27
N VAL A 73 10.56 7.14 -8.77
CA VAL A 73 11.42 6.57 -7.72
C VAL A 73 10.63 6.35 -6.44
N ALA A 74 9.81 7.33 -6.02
CA ALA A 74 8.96 7.19 -4.85
C ALA A 74 7.94 6.04 -5.02
N ALA A 75 7.34 5.88 -6.20
CA ALA A 75 6.43 4.78 -6.49
C ALA A 75 7.14 3.41 -6.42
N CYS A 76 8.33 3.29 -7.03
CA CYS A 76 9.15 2.09 -6.96
C CYS A 76 9.59 1.75 -5.53
N LEU A 77 10.04 2.75 -4.77
CA LEU A 77 10.44 2.56 -3.37
C LEU A 77 9.25 2.15 -2.50
N THR A 78 8.09 2.78 -2.68
CA THR A 78 6.85 2.43 -1.95
C THR A 78 6.44 0.99 -2.27
N TYR A 79 6.47 0.61 -3.55
CA TYR A 79 6.16 -0.77 -3.98
C TYR A 79 7.14 -1.80 -3.43
N ALA A 80 8.45 -1.54 -3.54
CA ALA A 80 9.49 -2.41 -3.00
C ALA A 80 9.38 -2.54 -1.47
N TYR A 81 9.07 -1.44 -0.79
CA TYR A 81 8.88 -1.42 0.66
C TYR A 81 7.65 -2.23 1.09
N GLY A 82 6.50 -2.05 0.42
CA GLY A 82 5.29 -2.82 0.68
C GLY A 82 5.50 -4.32 0.48
N THR A 83 6.11 -4.71 -0.64
CA THR A 83 6.37 -6.12 -0.98
C THR A 83 7.41 -6.79 -0.09
N TRP A 84 8.53 -6.14 0.19
CA TRP A 84 9.64 -6.75 0.93
C TRP A 84 9.53 -6.61 2.44
N TYR A 85 8.93 -5.53 2.95
CA TYR A 85 8.91 -5.25 4.40
C TYR A 85 7.53 -5.36 5.04
N LEU A 86 6.45 -4.93 4.36
CA LEU A 86 5.12 -4.93 4.95
C LEU A 86 4.46 -6.31 4.85
N SER A 87 4.38 -6.91 3.65
CA SER A 87 3.77 -8.22 3.42
C SER A 87 4.31 -9.33 4.35
N PRO A 88 5.64 -9.57 4.47
CA PRO A 88 6.14 -10.65 5.33
C PRO A 88 5.91 -10.38 6.83
N ARG A 89 5.94 -9.13 7.28
CA ARG A 89 5.66 -8.78 8.69
C ARG A 89 4.18 -8.90 9.02
N ALA A 90 3.30 -8.49 8.10
CA ALA A 90 1.86 -8.66 8.23
C ALA A 90 1.45 -10.13 8.24
N ASN A 91 2.05 -10.95 7.36
CA ASN A 91 1.80 -12.39 7.30
C ASN A 91 2.29 -13.12 8.54
N ARG A 92 3.47 -12.76 9.08
CA ARG A 92 3.95 -13.29 10.36
C ARG A 92 3.02 -12.93 11.51
N LEU A 93 2.63 -11.67 11.62
CA LEU A 93 1.72 -11.22 12.68
C LEU A 93 0.36 -11.95 12.60
N THR A 94 -0.15 -12.18 11.39
CA THR A 94 -1.42 -12.89 11.17
C THR A 94 -1.29 -14.38 11.54
N ALA A 95 -0.14 -15.01 11.24
CA ALA A 95 0.15 -16.37 11.67
C ALA A 95 0.26 -16.48 13.20
N ASP A 96 0.94 -15.52 13.85
CA ASP A 96 1.09 -15.46 15.30
C ASP A 96 -0.27 -15.24 16.00
N MET A 97 -1.14 -14.37 15.45
CA MET A 97 -2.52 -14.21 15.93
C MET A 97 -3.35 -15.49 15.78
N ALA A 98 -3.19 -16.22 14.67
CA ALA A 98 -3.88 -17.46 14.44
C ALA A 98 -3.41 -18.58 15.39
N ALA A 99 -2.13 -18.60 15.75
CA ALA A 99 -1.54 -19.57 16.66
C ALA A 99 -1.82 -19.27 18.15
N ALA A 100 -1.81 -18.00 18.54
CA ALA A 100 -2.04 -17.58 19.92
C ALA A 100 -3.52 -17.70 20.35
N GLY A 101 -4.45 -17.73 19.39
CA GLY A 101 -5.88 -17.65 19.66
C GLY A 101 -6.29 -16.29 20.22
N VAL A 102 -7.59 -16.08 20.39
CA VAL A 102 -8.12 -14.88 21.06
C VAL A 102 -8.10 -15.15 22.57
N GLY A 103 -7.44 -14.29 23.34
CA GLY A 103 -7.34 -14.44 24.79
C GLY A 103 -8.72 -14.37 25.48
N PRO A 104 -8.80 -14.70 26.78
CA PRO A 104 -10.06 -14.68 27.53
C PRO A 104 -10.79 -13.34 27.35
N GLY A 105 -12.04 -13.39 26.89
CA GLY A 105 -12.86 -12.19 26.67
C GLY A 105 -12.63 -11.42 25.37
N GLY A 106 -12.01 -12.02 24.35
CA GLY A 106 -11.82 -11.35 23.07
C GLY A 106 -10.56 -10.48 22.98
N GLN A 107 -9.75 -10.46 24.05
CA GLN A 107 -8.60 -9.57 24.17
C GLN A 107 -7.37 -10.15 23.45
N MET A 108 -6.76 -9.31 22.61
CA MET A 108 -5.52 -9.64 21.92
C MET A 108 -4.36 -9.54 22.92
N PRO A 109 -3.43 -10.52 22.97
CA PRO A 109 -2.26 -10.47 23.85
C PRO A 109 -1.48 -9.15 23.69
N PRO A 110 -0.95 -8.57 24.78
CA PRO A 110 -0.29 -7.26 24.75
C PRO A 110 0.91 -7.21 23.78
N GLU A 111 1.60 -8.33 23.59
CA GLU A 111 2.69 -8.47 22.60
C GLU A 111 2.18 -8.32 21.16
N LEU A 112 1.06 -8.96 20.82
CA LEU A 112 0.40 -8.86 19.51
C LEU A 112 -0.16 -7.45 19.28
N ALA A 113 -0.68 -6.79 20.32
CA ALA A 113 -1.14 -5.41 20.23
C ALA A 113 0.01 -4.42 19.95
N ALA A 114 1.17 -4.60 20.58
CA ALA A 114 2.37 -3.81 20.32
C ALA A 114 2.90 -4.05 18.89
N ALA A 115 2.94 -5.30 18.44
CA ALA A 115 3.36 -5.65 17.09
C ALA A 115 2.40 -5.09 16.01
N MET A 116 1.09 -5.10 16.28
CA MET A 116 0.10 -4.48 15.40
C MET A 116 0.25 -2.95 15.33
N SER A 117 0.58 -2.29 16.45
CA SER A 117 0.83 -0.85 16.47
C SER A 117 2.07 -0.46 15.66
N ARG A 118 3.14 -1.28 15.72
CA ARG A 118 4.32 -1.12 14.86
C ARG A 118 3.98 -1.31 13.39
N LEU A 119 3.17 -2.32 13.06
CA LEU A 119 2.71 -2.55 11.69
C LEU A 119 1.91 -1.35 11.15
N LYS A 120 1.06 -0.73 11.99
CA LYS A 120 0.34 0.50 11.63
C LYS A 120 1.28 1.65 11.31
N LEU A 121 2.34 1.86 12.10
CA LEU A 121 3.34 2.91 11.80
C LEU A 121 4.06 2.66 10.48
N ILE A 122 4.40 1.40 10.19
CA ILE A 122 5.02 1.00 8.91
C ILE A 122 4.04 1.24 7.74
N ALA A 123 2.76 0.90 7.90
CA ALA A 123 1.74 1.18 6.90
C ALA A 123 1.50 2.69 6.70
N LEU A 124 1.64 3.49 7.76
CA LEU A 124 1.60 4.95 7.69
C LEU A 124 2.74 5.51 6.82
N LEU A 125 3.92 4.90 6.89
CA LEU A 125 5.04 5.26 6.03
C LEU A 125 4.74 5.00 4.55
N GLU A 126 4.05 3.90 4.24
CA GLU A 126 3.59 3.60 2.88
C GLU A 126 2.59 4.67 2.38
N LEU A 127 1.69 5.14 3.26
CA LEU A 127 0.78 6.24 2.95
C LEU A 127 1.51 7.55 2.65
N VAL A 128 2.60 7.84 3.37
CA VAL A 128 3.47 8.99 3.07
C VAL A 128 4.14 8.82 1.69
N GLY A 129 4.60 7.61 1.35
CA GLY A 129 5.13 7.31 0.02
C GLY A 129 4.12 7.61 -1.09
N PHE A 130 2.87 7.17 -0.93
CA PHE A 130 1.78 7.52 -1.85
C PHE A 130 1.52 9.02 -1.92
N PHE A 131 1.59 9.73 -0.79
CA PHE A 131 1.40 11.18 -0.76
C PHE A 131 2.49 11.93 -1.54
N VAL A 132 3.75 11.46 -1.46
CA VAL A 132 4.86 12.01 -2.25
C VAL A 132 4.62 11.79 -3.74
N VAL A 133 4.21 10.58 -4.15
CA VAL A 133 3.89 10.28 -5.56
C VAL A 133 2.76 11.19 -6.06
N PHE A 134 1.69 11.33 -5.28
CA PHE A 134 0.55 12.18 -5.62
C PHE A 134 0.94 13.65 -5.77
N THR A 135 1.75 14.16 -4.84
CA THR A 135 2.28 15.52 -4.87
C THR A 135 3.16 15.74 -6.11
N ALA A 136 4.03 14.78 -6.45
CA ALA A 136 4.85 14.85 -7.65
C ALA A 136 3.99 14.87 -8.94
N MET A 137 2.89 14.12 -8.98
CA MET A 137 1.95 14.14 -10.12
C MET A 137 1.26 15.49 -10.29
N ILE A 138 0.91 16.16 -9.19
CA ILE A 138 0.34 17.52 -9.21
C ILE A 138 1.40 18.53 -9.67
N ALA A 139 2.61 18.46 -9.11
CA ALA A 139 3.70 19.37 -9.49
C ALA A 139 4.06 19.25 -10.98
N MET A 140 4.07 18.03 -11.54
CA MET A 140 4.26 17.81 -12.97
C MET A 140 3.18 18.45 -13.84
N HIS A 141 1.93 18.46 -13.39
CA HIS A 141 0.84 19.07 -14.14
C HIS A 141 1.07 20.58 -14.31
N PHE A 142 1.43 21.27 -13.23
CA PHE A 142 1.73 22.70 -13.26
C PHE A 142 3.04 23.01 -13.99
N ALA A 143 4.07 22.16 -13.84
CA ALA A 143 5.34 22.33 -14.55
C ALA A 143 5.24 22.11 -16.07
N GLY A 144 4.17 21.48 -16.55
CA GLY A 144 3.91 21.32 -17.99
C GLY A 144 3.12 22.47 -18.61
N GLU A 145 2.58 23.40 -17.82
CA GLU A 145 1.83 24.57 -18.29
C GLU A 145 2.68 25.87 -18.35
N ALA A 146 3.93 25.81 -17.87
CA ALA A 146 4.91 26.90 -17.90
C ALA A 146 5.93 26.73 -19.03
#